data_AF-A0A5C6TZZ1-F1
#
_entry.id   AF-A0A5C6TZZ1-F1
#
_cell.length_a   1.000
_cell.length_b   1.000
_cell.length_c   1.000
_cell.angle_alpha   90.00
_cell.angle_beta   90.00
_cell.angle_gamma   90.00
#
_symmetry.space_group_name_H-M   'P 1'
#
loop_
_entity.id
_entity.type
_entity.pdbx_description
1 polymer ?
#
loop_
_entity_poly.entity_id
_entity_poly.type
_entity_poly.pdbx_seq_one_letter_code
_entity_poly.pdbx_strand_id
1 'polypeptide(L)'
;MRFVDLSRAAVASLALLALSGCSTLSDGVKAVQDAVVTPVAKAIAPAASASAPAAGASAAPAPAPKAPVPAAAQRAFDDALRAMRAGRSEDAERGFKALTQSHPDLGGPHANLGILYRQAGKFDESIASLERATKASPDQPVFFNQLGISYRHAGRFEKARAAYERALELDANYAAAQLNLGILFDLYLRDNARALEAYERYAQLSGGKDAAVAKWVTDLKNRKPGGNAAAKKEQS
;
A
#
# COMPACT_ATOMS: atom_id res chain seq x y z
N MET A 1 -37.52 35.81 -37.93
CA MET A 1 -37.88 36.68 -36.79
C MET A 1 -37.32 36.00 -35.54
N ARG A 2 -36.14 36.32 -34.98
CA ARG A 2 -35.63 37.54 -34.31
C ARG A 2 -36.36 37.91 -33.00
N PHE A 3 -35.61 37.75 -31.89
CA PHE A 3 -35.72 38.36 -30.54
C PHE A 3 -36.97 37.97 -29.72
N VAL A 4 -36.89 37.64 -28.42
CA VAL A 4 -36.37 38.49 -27.33
C VAL A 4 -35.74 37.64 -26.21
N ASP A 5 -34.58 38.09 -25.77
CA ASP A 5 -33.91 37.79 -24.51
C ASP A 5 -34.33 38.89 -23.51
N LEU A 6 -34.81 38.56 -22.30
CA LEU A 6 -34.77 39.49 -21.15
C LEU A 6 -35.13 38.80 -19.80
N SER A 7 -34.09 38.44 -19.07
CA SER A 7 -33.77 38.92 -17.70
C SER A 7 -34.78 38.84 -16.54
N ARG A 8 -34.22 38.36 -15.41
CA ARG A 8 -34.43 38.72 -13.98
C ARG A 8 -35.20 37.73 -13.09
N ALA A 9 -34.39 37.04 -12.29
CA ALA A 9 -34.37 37.09 -10.82
C ALA A 9 -35.60 36.62 -10.00
N ALA A 10 -35.27 35.73 -9.06
CA ALA A 10 -35.91 35.47 -7.77
C ALA A 10 -37.18 34.59 -7.76
N VAL A 11 -36.99 33.30 -7.44
CA VAL A 11 -37.67 32.71 -6.28
C VAL A 11 -36.66 31.87 -5.51
N ALA A 12 -36.51 32.22 -4.25
CA ALA A 12 -35.65 31.59 -3.26
C ALA A 12 -36.30 30.33 -2.65
N SER A 13 -35.46 29.54 -1.99
CA SER A 13 -35.74 28.67 -0.83
C SER A 13 -35.87 27.17 -1.07
N LEU A 14 -35.36 26.44 -0.06
CA LEU A 14 -35.30 24.99 0.17
C LEU A 14 -34.18 24.25 -0.60
N ALA A 15 -33.20 23.60 0.02
CA ALA A 15 -33.10 23.09 1.38
C ALA A 15 -31.63 23.03 1.84
N LEU A 16 -31.36 23.55 3.04
CA LEU A 16 -30.26 23.10 3.89
C LEU A 16 -30.67 21.72 4.43
N LEU A 17 -29.90 20.67 4.16
CA LEU A 17 -29.90 19.45 4.95
C LEU A 17 -28.50 18.79 4.90
N ALA A 18 -27.75 19.06 5.98
CA ALA A 18 -26.73 18.22 6.60
C ALA A 18 -25.75 17.44 5.69
N LEU A 19 -24.61 18.07 5.37
CA LEU A 19 -23.35 17.35 5.08
C LEU A 19 -22.43 17.40 6.32
N SER A 20 -22.85 16.74 7.39
CA SER A 20 -21.99 16.46 8.57
C SER A 20 -21.76 14.95 8.70
N GLY A 21 -21.39 14.29 7.60
CA GLY A 21 -21.37 12.82 7.54
C GLY A 21 -20.18 12.18 6.79
N CYS A 22 -19.06 12.86 6.59
CA CYS A 22 -17.91 12.28 5.85
C CYS A 22 -16.51 12.71 6.31
N SER A 23 -16.32 13.06 7.58
CA SER A 23 -14.96 13.30 8.12
C SER A 23 -14.22 12.01 8.48
N THR A 24 -14.92 10.94 8.88
CA THR A 24 -14.27 9.70 9.36
C THR A 24 -13.69 8.81 8.26
N LEU A 25 -14.22 8.90 7.02
CA LEU A 25 -13.66 8.17 5.87
C LEU A 25 -12.35 8.82 5.38
N SER A 26 -12.28 10.16 5.45
CA SER A 26 -11.10 10.95 5.05
C SER A 26 -9.93 10.77 6.02
N ASP A 27 -10.22 10.71 7.33
CA ASP A 27 -9.18 10.56 8.37
C ASP A 27 -8.53 9.17 8.32
N GLY A 28 -9.30 8.13 8.00
CA GLY A 28 -8.78 6.77 7.80
C GLY A 28 -7.88 6.64 6.56
N VAL A 29 -8.25 7.29 5.45
CA VAL A 29 -7.44 7.30 4.22
C VAL A 29 -6.14 8.11 4.41
N LYS A 30 -6.21 9.22 5.15
CA LYS A 30 -5.04 10.07 5.45
C LYS A 30 -4.05 9.39 6.40
N ALA A 31 -4.52 8.69 7.43
CA ALA A 31 -3.68 7.89 8.33
C ALA A 31 -2.96 6.74 7.61
N VAL A 32 -3.60 6.13 6.61
CA VAL A 32 -2.96 5.12 5.75
C VAL A 32 -1.90 5.75 4.83
N GLN A 33 -2.06 7.01 4.42
CA GLN A 33 -1.11 7.74 3.57
C GLN A 33 0.22 8.05 4.28
N ASP A 34 0.17 8.47 5.55
CA ASP A 34 1.38 8.80 6.33
C ASP A 34 2.17 7.56 6.79
N ALA A 35 1.49 6.42 6.99
CA ALA A 35 2.11 5.15 7.34
C ALA A 35 2.90 4.49 6.18
N VAL A 36 2.75 4.97 4.95
CA VAL A 36 3.26 4.33 3.71
C VAL A 36 4.62 4.89 3.25
N VAL A 37 4.87 6.20 3.42
CA VAL A 37 6.08 6.86 2.90
C VAL A 37 7.30 6.61 3.79
N THR A 38 7.10 6.61 5.11
CA THR A 38 8.19 6.50 6.10
C THR A 38 8.94 5.16 6.03
N PRO A 39 8.27 4.00 5.87
CA PRO A 39 8.97 2.72 5.72
C PRO A 39 9.78 2.60 4.42
N VAL A 40 9.30 3.19 3.31
CA VAL A 40 9.99 3.16 2.01
C VAL A 40 11.19 4.10 2.01
N ALA A 41 11.10 5.25 2.67
CA ALA A 41 12.22 6.19 2.79
C ALA A 41 13.44 5.57 3.49
N LYS A 42 13.21 4.66 4.45
CA LYS A 42 14.28 3.89 5.11
C LYS A 42 14.87 2.79 4.23
N ALA A 43 14.19 2.42 3.15
CA ALA A 43 14.46 1.25 2.32
C ALA A 43 15.12 1.57 0.97
N ILE A 44 15.98 2.59 0.87
CA ILE A 44 16.68 2.90 -0.39
C ILE A 44 17.85 1.96 -0.73
N ALA A 45 18.01 0.88 0.04
CA ALA A 45 19.18 0.03 -0.04
C ALA A 45 19.27 -0.70 -1.40
N PRO A 46 20.47 -0.79 -2.00
CA PRO A 46 20.71 -1.69 -3.12
C PRO A 46 20.52 -3.14 -2.67
N ALA A 47 19.99 -4.02 -3.53
CA ALA A 47 19.69 -5.44 -3.23
C ALA A 47 20.73 -6.07 -2.31
N ALA A 48 20.44 -6.34 -1.04
CA ALA A 48 21.42 -6.88 -0.10
C ALA A 48 20.82 -7.60 1.11
N SER A 49 20.52 -8.89 0.89
CA SER A 49 20.25 -9.94 1.89
C SER A 49 20.09 -9.50 3.36
N ALA A 50 18.84 -9.39 3.77
CA ALA A 50 18.19 -10.04 4.92
C ALA A 50 19.01 -10.22 6.21
N SER A 51 18.48 -9.62 7.28
CA SER A 51 18.68 -10.05 8.66
C SER A 51 18.38 -11.54 8.85
N ALA A 52 19.15 -12.16 9.73
CA ALA A 52 19.23 -13.59 10.01
C ALA A 52 17.87 -14.30 10.23
N PRO A 53 17.71 -15.57 9.77
CA PRO A 53 16.70 -16.45 10.31
C PRO A 53 17.16 -17.00 11.67
N ALA A 54 16.19 -17.27 12.54
CA ALA A 54 16.39 -18.10 13.71
C ALA A 54 16.97 -19.47 13.29
N ALA A 55 18.04 -19.85 13.99
CA ALA A 55 18.75 -21.12 14.03
C ALA A 55 18.37 -22.25 13.03
N GLY A 56 19.34 -22.64 12.21
CA GLY A 56 19.51 -24.04 11.78
C GLY A 56 19.51 -24.33 10.28
N ALA A 57 20.51 -23.87 9.53
CA ALA A 57 21.01 -24.53 8.31
C ALA A 57 22.36 -23.93 7.89
N SER A 58 23.29 -24.79 7.44
CA SER A 58 24.66 -24.44 7.03
C SER A 58 24.68 -23.29 6.01
N ALA A 59 25.29 -22.16 6.40
CA ALA A 59 25.31 -20.93 5.61
C ALA A 59 26.51 -20.91 4.66
N ALA A 60 26.23 -20.71 3.36
CA ALA A 60 27.21 -20.30 2.37
C ALA A 60 27.93 -19.00 2.81
N PRO A 61 29.17 -18.74 2.35
CA PRO A 61 29.93 -17.56 2.75
C PRO A 61 29.12 -16.29 2.48
N ALA A 62 29.01 -15.44 3.51
CA ALA A 62 28.29 -14.18 3.43
C ALA A 62 28.82 -13.34 2.25
N PRO A 63 27.93 -12.76 1.41
CA PRO A 63 28.36 -11.92 0.31
C PRO A 63 29.10 -10.68 0.84
N ALA A 64 30.09 -10.22 0.08
CA ALA A 64 30.92 -9.06 0.42
C ALA A 64 30.08 -7.80 0.75
N PRO A 65 30.55 -6.92 1.65
CA PRO A 65 29.84 -5.71 2.05
C PRO A 65 29.54 -4.83 0.83
N LYS A 66 28.28 -4.40 0.70
CA LYS A 66 27.82 -3.55 -0.40
C LYS A 66 28.41 -2.15 -0.28
N ALA A 67 28.70 -1.54 -1.43
CA ALA A 67 29.13 -0.16 -1.50
C ALA A 67 28.06 0.77 -0.88
N PRO A 68 28.46 1.79 -0.12
CA PRO A 68 27.55 2.79 0.42
C PRO A 68 26.75 3.49 -0.69
N VAL A 69 25.49 3.84 -0.41
CA VAL A 69 24.69 4.66 -1.32
C VAL A 69 25.40 6.01 -1.54
N PRO A 70 25.60 6.46 -2.80
CA PRO A 70 26.24 7.74 -3.06
C PRO A 70 25.50 8.90 -2.38
N ALA A 71 26.23 9.79 -1.71
CA ALA A 71 25.64 10.92 -0.98
C ALA A 71 24.78 11.83 -1.89
N ALA A 72 25.16 11.97 -3.17
CA ALA A 72 24.36 12.71 -4.15
C ALA A 72 23.00 12.03 -4.43
N ALA A 73 22.99 10.70 -4.54
CA ALA A 73 21.75 9.93 -4.72
C ALA A 73 20.84 10.04 -3.50
N GLN A 74 21.42 9.95 -2.29
CA GLN A 74 20.68 10.17 -1.04
C GLN A 74 20.03 11.56 -1.01
N ARG A 75 20.78 12.62 -1.30
CA ARG A 75 20.25 14.00 -1.33
C ARG A 75 19.12 14.14 -2.34
N ALA A 76 19.31 13.68 -3.57
CA ALA A 76 18.28 13.72 -4.60
C ALA A 76 17.01 12.94 -4.19
N PHE A 77 17.17 11.82 -3.47
CA PHE A 77 16.05 11.05 -2.94
C PHE A 77 15.31 11.81 -1.83
N ASP A 78 16.03 12.43 -0.91
CA ASP A 78 15.46 13.26 0.15
C ASP A 78 14.70 14.46 -0.43
N ASP A 79 15.22 15.08 -1.49
CA ASP A 79 14.59 16.19 -2.20
C ASP A 79 13.26 15.75 -2.84
N ALA A 80 13.25 14.60 -3.53
CA ALA A 80 12.06 14.01 -4.12
C ALA A 80 11.01 13.65 -3.04
N LEU A 81 11.44 13.11 -1.90
CA LEU A 81 10.54 12.86 -0.77
C LEU A 81 9.96 14.15 -0.18
N ARG A 82 10.74 15.24 -0.08
CA ARG A 82 10.22 16.53 0.36
C ARG A 82 9.19 17.09 -0.62
N ALA A 83 9.42 16.95 -1.92
CA ALA A 83 8.43 17.30 -2.94
C ALA A 83 7.14 16.48 -2.80
N MET A 84 7.27 15.15 -2.62
CA MET A 84 6.14 14.23 -2.43
C MET A 84 5.30 14.60 -1.21
N ARG A 85 5.94 14.84 -0.06
CA ARG A 85 5.26 15.24 1.18
C ARG A 85 4.59 16.61 1.07
N ALA A 86 5.12 17.49 0.23
CA ALA A 86 4.53 18.80 -0.05
C ALA A 86 3.42 18.76 -1.12
N GLY A 87 3.01 17.58 -1.60
CA GLY A 87 2.00 17.43 -2.64
C GLY A 87 2.45 17.87 -4.03
N ARG A 88 3.74 18.18 -4.22
CA ARG A 88 4.32 18.51 -5.54
C ARG A 88 4.64 17.21 -6.28
N SER A 89 3.60 16.50 -6.70
CA SER A 89 3.72 15.16 -7.27
C SER A 89 4.55 15.13 -8.56
N GLU A 90 4.48 16.16 -9.40
CA GLU A 90 5.28 16.24 -10.62
C GLU A 90 6.78 16.37 -10.32
N ASP A 91 7.15 17.23 -9.36
CA ASP A 91 8.54 17.40 -8.93
C ASP A 91 9.08 16.09 -8.34
N ALA A 92 8.28 15.42 -7.50
CA ALA A 92 8.63 14.14 -6.91
C ALA A 92 8.82 13.05 -7.96
N GLU A 93 7.90 12.95 -8.92
CA GLU A 93 7.97 12.00 -10.02
C GLU A 93 9.22 12.23 -10.87
N ARG A 94 9.55 13.48 -11.22
CA ARG A 94 10.79 13.80 -11.94
C ARG A 94 12.03 13.40 -11.16
N GLY A 95 12.08 13.72 -9.86
CA GLY A 95 13.21 13.37 -8.99
C GLY A 95 13.42 11.87 -8.88
N PHE A 96 12.36 11.10 -8.61
CA PHE A 96 12.47 9.65 -8.54
C PHE A 96 12.78 9.02 -9.90
N LYS A 97 12.22 9.52 -11.02
CA LYS A 97 12.57 9.04 -12.37
C LYS A 97 14.05 9.22 -12.67
N ALA A 98 14.62 10.39 -12.38
CA ALA A 98 16.04 10.64 -12.56
C ALA A 98 16.89 9.63 -11.76
N LEU A 99 16.51 9.37 -10.50
CA LEU A 99 17.18 8.36 -9.67
C LEU A 99 17.06 6.94 -10.24
N THR A 100 15.89 6.55 -10.76
CA THR A 100 15.74 5.21 -11.37
C THR A 100 16.56 5.04 -12.65
N GLN A 101 16.94 6.13 -13.32
CA GLN A 101 17.79 6.12 -14.50
C GLN A 101 19.28 6.08 -14.13
N SER A 102 19.70 6.89 -13.16
CA SER A 102 21.11 6.95 -12.74
C SER A 102 21.52 5.83 -11.77
N HIS A 103 20.57 5.31 -11.00
CA HIS A 103 20.78 4.26 -9.99
C HIS A 103 19.65 3.23 -10.03
N PRO A 104 19.56 2.43 -11.13
CA PRO A 104 18.48 1.46 -11.32
C PRO A 104 18.45 0.34 -10.27
N ASP A 105 19.55 0.14 -9.55
CA ASP A 105 19.75 -0.85 -8.48
C ASP A 105 19.21 -0.42 -7.11
N LEU A 106 18.80 0.84 -6.95
CA LEU A 106 18.16 1.32 -5.72
C LEU A 106 16.64 1.06 -5.80
N GLY A 107 16.11 0.20 -4.92
CA GLY A 107 14.68 -0.12 -4.90
C GLY A 107 13.79 1.04 -4.41
N GLY A 108 14.31 1.89 -3.53
CA GLY A 108 13.55 3.00 -2.93
C GLY A 108 12.93 3.98 -3.95
N PRO A 109 13.68 4.51 -4.93
CA PRO A 109 13.14 5.35 -6.00
C PRO A 109 12.01 4.68 -6.79
N HIS A 110 12.19 3.42 -7.20
CA HIS A 110 11.17 2.65 -7.93
C HIS A 110 9.90 2.47 -7.08
N ALA A 111 10.04 2.17 -5.79
CA ALA A 111 8.91 2.00 -4.88
C ALA A 111 8.11 3.30 -4.69
N ASN A 112 8.79 4.45 -4.56
CA ASN A 112 8.11 5.74 -4.42
C ASN A 112 7.41 6.18 -5.71
N LEU A 113 8.00 5.92 -6.89
CA LEU A 113 7.26 6.07 -8.16
C LEU A 113 6.01 5.20 -8.19
N GLY A 114 6.12 3.96 -7.71
CA GLY A 114 4.98 3.07 -7.58
C GLY A 114 3.85 3.67 -6.72
N ILE A 115 4.19 4.27 -5.59
CA ILE A 115 3.23 4.94 -4.71
C ILE A 115 2.58 6.14 -5.40
N LEU A 116 3.37 7.00 -6.06
CA LEU A 116 2.87 8.17 -6.79
C LEU A 116 1.91 7.76 -7.92
N TYR A 117 2.27 6.76 -8.72
CA TYR A 117 1.39 6.26 -9.77
C TYR A 117 0.09 5.68 -9.22
N ARG A 118 0.15 4.92 -8.13
CA ARG A 118 -1.06 4.41 -7.47
C ARG A 118 -1.96 5.53 -6.97
N GLN A 119 -1.39 6.57 -6.36
CA GLN A 119 -2.13 7.75 -5.91
C GLN A 119 -2.80 8.48 -7.08
N ALA A 120 -2.19 8.45 -8.26
CA ALA A 120 -2.75 8.98 -9.50
C ALA A 120 -3.73 8.01 -10.22
N GLY A 121 -4.06 6.85 -9.64
CA GLY A 121 -4.92 5.84 -10.25
C GLY A 121 -4.26 5.01 -11.37
N LYS A 122 -2.96 5.20 -11.60
CA LYS A 122 -2.15 4.53 -12.63
C LYS A 122 -1.61 3.19 -12.11
N PHE A 123 -2.51 2.22 -11.96
CA PHE A 123 -2.19 0.99 -11.24
C PHE A 123 -1.18 0.09 -11.97
N ASP A 124 -1.18 0.05 -13.30
CA ASP A 124 -0.21 -0.75 -14.05
C ASP A 124 1.21 -0.15 -14.01
N GLU A 125 1.35 1.17 -14.13
CA GLU A 125 2.65 1.83 -13.94
C GLU A 125 3.15 1.69 -12.49
N SER A 126 2.22 1.69 -11.53
CA SER A 126 2.53 1.40 -10.13
C SER A 126 3.12 0.02 -9.95
N ILE A 127 2.44 -1.01 -10.47
CA ILE A 127 2.89 -2.41 -10.43
C ILE A 127 4.25 -2.55 -11.09
N ALA A 128 4.43 -2.03 -12.31
CA ALA A 128 5.70 -2.12 -13.03
C ALA A 128 6.87 -1.49 -12.26
N SER A 129 6.62 -0.37 -11.57
CA SER A 129 7.64 0.29 -10.75
C SER A 129 7.93 -0.50 -9.48
N LEU A 130 6.91 -1.05 -8.82
CA LEU A 130 7.11 -1.86 -7.62
C LEU A 130 7.74 -3.21 -7.92
N GLU A 131 7.48 -3.82 -9.07
CA GLU A 131 8.21 -5.01 -9.52
C GLU A 131 9.70 -4.71 -9.71
N ARG A 132 10.05 -3.55 -10.30
CA ARG A 132 11.45 -3.11 -10.35
C ARG A 132 12.03 -2.91 -8.95
N ALA A 133 11.27 -2.34 -8.01
CA ALA A 133 11.71 -2.21 -6.62
C ALA A 133 11.99 -3.58 -5.97
N THR A 134 11.11 -4.57 -6.15
CA THR A 134 11.31 -5.93 -5.61
C THR A 134 12.47 -6.68 -6.29
N LYS A 135 12.78 -6.40 -7.55
CA LYS A 135 13.96 -6.95 -8.24
C LYS A 135 15.24 -6.28 -7.76
N ALA A 136 15.19 -4.97 -7.56
CA ALA A 136 16.30 -4.15 -7.08
C ALA A 136 16.60 -4.36 -5.59
N SER A 137 15.64 -4.79 -4.77
CA SER A 137 15.84 -5.18 -3.37
C SER A 137 14.89 -6.32 -2.97
N PRO A 138 15.23 -7.59 -3.26
CA PRO A 138 14.34 -8.75 -3.11
C PRO A 138 14.11 -9.20 -1.66
N ASP A 139 14.80 -8.57 -0.72
CA ASP A 139 14.79 -8.85 0.72
C ASP A 139 14.05 -7.77 1.52
N GLN A 140 13.45 -6.78 0.85
CA GLN A 140 12.73 -5.68 1.49
C GLN A 140 11.21 -5.99 1.58
N PRO A 141 10.67 -6.40 2.74
CA PRO A 141 9.25 -6.78 2.89
C PRO A 141 8.29 -5.64 2.52
N VAL A 142 8.71 -4.39 2.78
CA VAL A 142 7.93 -3.19 2.45
C VAL A 142 7.60 -3.11 0.96
N PHE A 143 8.50 -3.52 0.06
CA PHE A 143 8.27 -3.43 -1.39
C PHE A 143 7.23 -4.43 -1.87
N PHE A 144 7.28 -5.65 -1.34
CA PHE A 144 6.26 -6.67 -1.62
C PHE A 144 4.89 -6.25 -1.07
N ASN A 145 4.83 -5.66 0.12
CA ASN A 145 3.58 -5.12 0.65
C ASN A 145 3.01 -3.98 -0.23
N GLN A 146 3.85 -3.05 -0.70
CA GLN A 146 3.41 -2.00 -1.62
C GLN A 146 2.95 -2.57 -2.97
N LEU A 147 3.63 -3.60 -3.48
CA LEU A 147 3.23 -4.33 -4.69
C LEU A 147 1.86 -4.98 -4.50
N GLY A 148 1.64 -5.63 -3.35
CA GLY A 148 0.35 -6.22 -2.99
C GLY A 148 -0.79 -5.20 -2.96
N ILE A 149 -0.55 -4.02 -2.36
CA ILE A 149 -1.52 -2.91 -2.36
C ILE A 149 -1.89 -2.52 -3.80
N SER A 150 -0.89 -2.38 -4.67
CA SER A 150 -1.11 -1.96 -6.06
C SER A 150 -1.84 -3.03 -6.88
N TYR A 151 -1.52 -4.31 -6.67
CA TYR A 151 -2.27 -5.42 -7.24
C TYR A 151 -3.73 -5.46 -6.77
N ARG A 152 -3.99 -5.21 -5.48
CA ARG A 152 -5.36 -5.15 -4.93
C ARG A 152 -6.18 -4.03 -5.56
N HIS A 153 -5.60 -2.83 -5.70
CA HIS A 153 -6.25 -1.71 -6.39
C HIS A 153 -6.52 -2.00 -7.87
N ALA A 154 -5.65 -2.78 -8.53
CA ALA A 154 -5.86 -3.24 -9.90
C ALA A 154 -6.85 -4.42 -10.03
N GLY A 155 -7.47 -4.89 -8.95
CA GLY A 155 -8.37 -6.05 -8.95
C GLY A 155 -7.66 -7.41 -9.12
N ARG A 156 -6.33 -7.45 -9.05
CA ARG A 156 -5.50 -8.65 -9.24
C ARG A 156 -5.30 -9.37 -7.90
N PHE A 157 -6.36 -9.90 -7.31
CA PHE A 157 -6.39 -10.33 -5.91
C PHE A 157 -5.43 -11.48 -5.58
N GLU A 158 -5.30 -12.50 -6.43
CA GLU A 158 -4.34 -13.60 -6.19
C GLU A 158 -2.88 -13.11 -6.22
N LYS A 159 -2.55 -12.17 -7.11
CA LYS A 159 -1.23 -11.54 -7.13
C LYS A 159 -0.99 -10.66 -5.90
N ALA A 160 -2.04 -9.97 -5.44
CA ALA A 160 -1.97 -9.18 -4.21
C ALA A 160 -1.66 -10.07 -3.01
N ARG A 161 -2.38 -11.20 -2.89
CA ARG A 161 -2.15 -12.22 -1.87
C ARG A 161 -0.72 -12.71 -1.87
N ALA A 162 -0.22 -13.18 -3.02
CA ALA A 162 1.15 -13.68 -3.14
C ALA A 162 2.20 -12.64 -2.75
N ALA A 163 1.99 -11.37 -3.12
CA ALA A 163 2.90 -10.29 -2.73
C ALA A 163 2.87 -10.02 -1.22
N TYR A 164 1.71 -10.04 -0.57
CA TYR A 164 1.65 -9.89 0.88
C TYR A 164 2.25 -11.10 1.63
N GLU A 165 1.98 -12.32 1.17
CA GLU A 165 2.58 -13.54 1.71
C GLU A 165 4.11 -13.48 1.59
N ARG A 166 4.63 -13.01 0.45
CA ARG A 166 6.08 -12.81 0.27
C ARG A 166 6.67 -11.77 1.22
N ALA A 167 5.94 -10.70 1.54
CA ALA A 167 6.37 -9.75 2.57
C ALA A 167 6.48 -10.40 3.95
N LEU A 168 5.56 -11.32 4.27
CA LEU A 168 5.55 -12.06 5.54
C LEU A 168 6.57 -13.20 5.61
N GLU A 169 6.94 -13.79 4.47
CA GLU A 169 8.07 -14.73 4.40
C GLU A 169 9.40 -14.04 4.73
N LEU A 170 9.56 -12.77 4.31
CA LEU A 170 10.75 -11.97 4.59
C LEU A 170 10.76 -11.44 6.02
N ASP A 171 9.60 -11.06 6.55
CA ASP A 171 9.43 -10.63 7.94
C ASP A 171 8.05 -11.08 8.46
N ALA A 172 8.05 -12.17 9.22
CA ALA A 172 6.82 -12.74 9.81
C ALA A 172 6.12 -11.82 10.82
N ASN A 173 6.79 -10.75 11.26
CA ASN A 173 6.27 -9.74 12.17
C ASN A 173 5.89 -8.44 11.45
N TYR A 174 5.88 -8.43 10.11
CA TYR A 174 5.51 -7.24 9.34
C TYR A 174 4.00 -6.96 9.40
N ALA A 175 3.57 -6.29 10.47
CA ALA A 175 2.17 -6.05 10.82
C ALA A 175 1.36 -5.45 9.65
N ALA A 176 1.94 -4.53 8.88
CA ALA A 176 1.26 -3.91 7.74
C ALA A 176 0.81 -4.93 6.67
N ALA A 177 1.59 -5.98 6.42
CA ALA A 177 1.18 -7.03 5.48
C ALA A 177 0.07 -7.92 6.05
N GLN A 178 0.08 -8.22 7.36
CA GLN A 178 -1.02 -8.93 8.03
C GLN A 178 -2.34 -8.16 7.91
N LEU A 179 -2.32 -6.87 8.20
CA LEU A 179 -3.49 -6.00 8.05
C LEU A 179 -4.03 -6.02 6.61
N ASN A 180 -3.13 -5.91 5.63
CA ASN A 180 -3.51 -5.89 4.22
C ASN A 180 -4.04 -7.23 3.70
N LEU A 181 -3.54 -8.36 4.21
CA LEU A 181 -4.11 -9.68 3.94
C LEU A 181 -5.50 -9.82 4.56
N GLY A 182 -5.70 -9.37 5.80
CA GLY A 182 -7.02 -9.36 6.43
C GLY A 182 -8.04 -8.60 5.60
N ILE A 183 -7.68 -7.40 5.13
CA ILE A 183 -8.51 -6.59 4.22
C ILE A 183 -8.80 -7.32 2.90
N LEU A 184 -7.79 -7.98 2.33
CA LEU A 184 -7.93 -8.73 1.09
C LEU A 184 -8.92 -9.90 1.25
N PHE A 185 -8.76 -10.69 2.31
CA PHE A 185 -9.62 -11.83 2.59
C PHE A 185 -11.05 -11.42 2.95
N ASP A 186 -11.23 -10.38 3.77
CA ASP A 186 -12.54 -9.93 4.22
C ASP A 186 -13.37 -9.34 3.06
N LEU A 187 -12.81 -8.34 2.38
CA LEU A 187 -13.58 -7.51 1.46
C LEU A 187 -13.64 -8.07 0.04
N TYR A 188 -12.58 -8.74 -0.43
CA TYR A 188 -12.44 -9.10 -1.85
C TYR A 188 -12.57 -10.59 -2.08
N LEU A 189 -11.89 -11.43 -1.29
CA LEU A 189 -11.95 -12.89 -1.45
C LEU A 189 -13.07 -13.54 -0.64
N ARG A 190 -13.67 -12.78 0.29
CA ARG A 190 -14.77 -13.21 1.16
C ARG A 190 -14.47 -14.47 1.98
N ASP A 191 -13.22 -14.62 2.39
CA ASP A 191 -12.73 -15.68 3.27
C ASP A 191 -12.66 -15.18 4.71
N ASN A 192 -13.78 -15.30 5.44
CA ASN A 192 -13.89 -14.80 6.80
C ASN A 192 -12.87 -15.46 7.76
N ALA A 193 -12.53 -16.73 7.53
CA ALA A 193 -11.63 -17.47 8.42
C ALA A 193 -10.20 -16.91 8.32
N ARG A 194 -9.68 -16.77 7.09
CA ARG A 194 -8.36 -16.18 6.86
C ARG A 194 -8.31 -14.70 7.19
N ALA A 195 -9.41 -13.97 6.97
CA ALA A 195 -9.51 -12.58 7.39
C ALA A 195 -9.36 -12.43 8.91
N LEU A 196 -10.07 -13.27 9.68
CA LEU A 196 -10.00 -13.26 11.14
C LEU A 196 -8.59 -13.57 11.63
N GLU A 197 -7.96 -14.62 11.11
CA GLU A 197 -6.58 -15.01 11.44
C GLU A 197 -5.59 -13.85 11.20
N ALA A 198 -5.66 -13.23 10.02
CA ALA A 198 -4.76 -12.13 9.66
C ALA A 198 -4.97 -10.89 10.55
N TYR A 199 -6.22 -10.52 10.86
CA TYR A 199 -6.50 -9.40 11.75
C TYR A 199 -6.10 -9.67 13.20
N GLU A 200 -6.30 -10.87 13.72
CA GLU A 200 -5.82 -11.25 15.06
C GLU A 200 -4.30 -11.22 15.14
N ARG A 201 -3.62 -11.70 14.08
CA ARG A 201 -2.16 -11.62 14.01
C ARG A 201 -1.66 -10.18 13.96
N TYR A 202 -2.30 -9.30 13.18
CA TYR A 202 -2.00 -7.87 13.21
C TYR A 202 -2.22 -7.26 14.60
N ALA A 203 -3.32 -7.59 15.28
CA ALA A 203 -3.62 -7.08 16.61
C ALA A 203 -2.53 -7.48 17.63
N GLN A 204 -2.05 -8.72 17.57
CA GLN A 204 -0.93 -9.18 18.42
C GLN A 204 0.35 -8.37 18.15
N LEU A 205 0.70 -8.16 16.88
CA LEU A 205 1.91 -7.44 16.47
C LEU A 205 1.86 -5.94 16.78
N SER A 206 0.67 -5.34 16.80
CA SER A 206 0.45 -3.91 17.08
C SER A 206 0.14 -3.61 18.56
N GLY A 207 0.19 -4.62 19.43
CA GLY A 207 -0.11 -4.45 20.86
C GLY A 207 -1.59 -4.27 21.18
N GLY A 208 -2.49 -4.61 20.24
CA GLY A 208 -3.94 -4.71 20.45
C GLY A 208 -4.69 -3.40 20.62
N LYS A 209 -4.06 -2.25 20.35
CA LYS A 209 -4.64 -0.92 20.59
C LYS A 209 -5.45 -0.36 19.43
N ASP A 210 -5.43 -1.04 18.28
CA ASP A 210 -6.19 -0.62 17.10
C ASP A 210 -7.68 -0.97 17.27
N ALA A 211 -8.45 0.01 17.72
CA ALA A 211 -9.88 -0.14 18.00
C ALA A 211 -10.69 -0.49 16.74
N ALA A 212 -10.25 -0.03 15.56
CA ALA A 212 -10.93 -0.36 14.30
C ALA A 212 -10.78 -1.86 14.00
N VAL A 213 -9.56 -2.39 14.11
CA VAL A 213 -9.31 -3.82 13.90
C VAL A 213 -9.98 -4.68 14.96
N ALA A 214 -9.99 -4.26 16.23
CA ALA A 214 -10.72 -4.97 17.29
C ALA A 214 -12.22 -5.10 16.96
N LYS A 215 -12.83 -4.05 16.38
CA LYS A 215 -14.21 -4.10 15.91
C LYS A 215 -14.39 -5.07 14.75
N TRP A 216 -13.50 -5.07 13.76
CA TRP A 216 -13.56 -6.01 12.63
C TRP A 216 -13.42 -7.47 13.07
N VAL A 217 -12.51 -7.76 14.00
CA VAL A 217 -12.37 -9.09 14.61
C VAL A 217 -13.67 -9.53 15.30
N THR A 218 -14.28 -8.63 16.06
CA THR A 218 -15.57 -8.90 16.74
C THR A 218 -16.69 -9.15 15.73
N ASP A 219 -16.78 -8.33 14.68
CA ASP A 219 -17.76 -8.50 13.59
C ASP A 219 -17.60 -9.86 12.91
N LEU A 220 -16.38 -10.21 12.49
CA LEU A 220 -16.08 -11.47 11.82
C LEU A 220 -16.43 -12.70 12.67
N LYS A 221 -16.18 -12.66 13.98
CA LYS A 221 -16.57 -13.73 14.93
C LYS A 221 -18.08 -13.93 15.01
N ASN A 222 -18.86 -12.87 14.82
CA ASN A 222 -20.31 -12.90 14.91
C ASN A 222 -21.00 -13.20 13.57
N ARG A 223 -20.27 -13.23 12.45
CA ARG A 223 -20.84 -13.60 11.14
C ARG A 223 -21.21 -15.07 11.12
N LYS A 224 -22.47 -15.38 10.82
CA LYS A 224 -22.92 -16.77 10.65
C LYS A 224 -22.13 -17.45 9.51
N PRO A 225 -21.59 -18.67 9.71
CA PRO A 225 -21.01 -19.43 8.63
C PRO A 225 -22.10 -19.75 7.60
N GLY A 226 -21.95 -19.26 6.37
CA GLY A 226 -22.88 -19.54 5.26
C GLY A 226 -23.53 -18.34 4.58
N GLY A 227 -23.29 -17.09 5.00
CA GLY A 227 -23.85 -15.91 4.33
C GLY A 227 -23.36 -15.64 2.89
N ASN A 228 -22.46 -16.48 2.35
CA ASN A 228 -21.85 -16.27 1.04
C ASN A 228 -21.76 -17.52 0.14
N ALA A 229 -22.47 -18.61 0.50
CA ALA A 229 -22.58 -19.79 -0.36
C ALA A 229 -23.43 -19.54 -1.64
N ALA A 230 -24.06 -18.37 -1.77
CA ALA A 230 -24.88 -18.01 -2.93
C ALA A 230 -24.05 -17.64 -4.18
N ALA A 231 -22.77 -17.26 -4.05
CA ALA A 231 -21.98 -16.80 -5.20
C ALA A 231 -21.32 -17.93 -6.02
N LYS A 232 -21.39 -19.19 -5.58
CA LYS A 232 -20.80 -20.35 -6.28
C LYS A 232 -21.78 -21.11 -7.20
N LYS A 233 -23.01 -20.62 -7.41
CA LYS A 233 -24.02 -21.27 -8.25
C LYS A 233 -24.31 -20.60 -9.60
N GLU A 234 -23.65 -19.50 -9.96
CA GLU A 234 -23.90 -18.80 -11.25
C GLU A 234 -22.77 -18.95 -12.29
N GLN A 235 -21.81 -19.86 -12.08
CA GLN A 235 -20.78 -20.18 -13.08
C GLN A 235 -20.64 -21.68 -13.32
N SER A 236 -21.77 -22.37 -13.54
CA SER A 236 -21.81 -23.71 -14.13
C SER A 236 -22.85 -23.78 -15.23
#